data_AF-A0A3R6VCG9-F1
#
_entry.id   AF-A0A3R6VCG9-F1
#
_cell.length_a   1.000
_cell.length_b   1.000
_cell.length_c   1.000
_cell.angle_alpha   90.00
_cell.angle_beta   90.00
_cell.angle_gamma   90.00
#
_symmetry.space_group_name_H-M   'P 1'
#
loop_
_entity.id
_entity.type
_entity.pdbx_description
1 polymer ?
#
loop_
_entity_poly.entity_id
_entity_poly.type
_entity_poly.pdbx_seq_one_letter_code
_entity_poly.pdbx_strand_id
1 'polypeptide(L)'
;ALSKFKEKFGSEKAAPPSLSKEEKEAKAETLKASGNAALSAKDYVKAEQLYLEAIELSPAGPNSHIYLSNLAAAQMYLEKYDDVIDICEKSIALNYVKAYSRLGAAYVQLEDYDLAIDAFNRGLEADPSNEMCKTGLNDARNRQDRLQVRLTKQFARSAPTAPSGGGGMPDLSALAGMMGGAGGAGGLAGLMSNPAMQQMAAQMMQNPQMMAMAQNMMKDPAAMSRMMGAMGGGGGSGGAPDLSSLLTPEALESFRNSPQ
;
A
#
# COMPACT_ATOMS: atom_id res chain seq x y z
N ALA A 1 4.62 -41.89 -64.24
CA ALA A 1 3.21 -41.47 -64.12
C ALA A 1 2.86 -40.84 -62.76
N LEU A 2 3.61 -41.11 -61.68
CA LEU A 2 3.32 -40.57 -60.34
C LEU A 2 3.85 -39.14 -60.07
N SER A 3 4.77 -38.60 -60.88
CA SER A 3 5.33 -37.25 -60.66
C SER A 3 4.45 -36.10 -61.16
N LYS A 4 3.46 -36.37 -62.04
CA LYS A 4 2.56 -35.34 -62.59
C LYS A 4 1.27 -35.14 -61.79
N PHE A 5 1.06 -35.91 -60.71
CA PHE A 5 -0.13 -35.78 -59.86
C PHE A 5 0.10 -34.82 -58.67
N LYS A 6 1.36 -34.62 -58.27
CA LYS A 6 1.72 -33.75 -57.13
C LYS A 6 1.74 -32.25 -57.47
N GLU A 7 1.84 -31.89 -58.75
CA GLU A 7 1.76 -30.50 -59.22
C GLU A 7 0.32 -29.94 -59.29
N LYS A 8 -0.71 -30.79 -59.27
CA LYS A 8 -2.10 -30.34 -59.48
C LYS A 8 -2.93 -30.19 -58.18
N PHE A 9 -2.41 -30.67 -57.05
CA PHE A 9 -3.12 -30.65 -55.76
C PHE A 9 -2.25 -30.21 -54.57
N GLY A 10 -1.05 -29.69 -54.83
CA GLY A 10 -0.29 -28.93 -53.84
C GLY A 10 -0.86 -27.53 -53.66
N SER A 11 -2.11 -27.42 -53.23
CA SER A 11 -2.60 -26.16 -52.68
C SER A 11 -1.87 -25.96 -51.35
N GLU A 12 -0.72 -25.27 -51.40
CA GLU A 12 -0.30 -24.45 -50.27
C GLU A 12 -1.50 -23.58 -49.93
N LYS A 13 -2.20 -23.98 -48.86
CA LYS A 13 -3.20 -23.15 -48.22
C LYS A 13 -2.39 -22.02 -47.60
N ALA A 14 -2.07 -21.02 -48.43
CA ALA A 14 -1.39 -19.82 -48.00
C ALA A 14 -2.12 -19.34 -46.76
N ALA A 15 -1.39 -19.23 -45.64
CA ALA A 15 -1.90 -18.54 -44.47
C ALA A 15 -2.48 -17.21 -44.95
N PRO A 16 -3.68 -16.81 -44.51
CA PRO A 16 -4.26 -15.53 -44.93
C PRO A 16 -3.20 -14.44 -44.73
N PRO A 17 -3.06 -13.49 -45.67
CA PRO A 17 -2.04 -12.45 -45.57
C PRO A 17 -2.18 -11.78 -44.20
N SER A 18 -1.14 -11.90 -43.38
CA SER A 18 -1.12 -11.25 -42.09
C SER A 18 -1.18 -9.74 -42.34
N LEU A 19 -2.18 -9.07 -41.76
CA LEU A 19 -2.35 -7.62 -41.85
C LEU A 19 -1.00 -6.90 -41.64
N SER A 20 -0.73 -5.87 -42.44
CA SER A 20 0.43 -5.01 -42.26
C SER A 20 0.39 -4.33 -40.88
N LYS A 21 1.52 -3.80 -40.42
CA LYS A 21 1.58 -3.06 -39.16
C LYS A 21 0.61 -1.87 -39.17
N GLU A 22 0.62 -1.11 -40.28
CA GLU A 22 -0.24 0.06 -40.48
C GLU A 22 -1.73 -0.33 -40.52
N GLU A 23 -2.06 -1.45 -41.18
CA GLU A 23 -3.43 -1.96 -41.21
C GLU A 23 -3.92 -2.42 -39.83
N LYS A 24 -3.05 -3.06 -39.05
CA LYS A 24 -3.35 -3.44 -37.66
C LYS A 24 -3.59 -2.22 -36.78
N GLU A 25 -2.75 -1.19 -36.90
CA GLU A 25 -2.90 0.07 -36.17
C GLU A 25 -4.20 0.80 -36.54
N ALA A 26 -4.52 0.92 -37.84
CA ALA A 26 -5.76 1.54 -38.29
C ALA A 26 -7.01 0.78 -37.82
N LYS A 27 -6.93 -0.56 -37.81
CA LYS A 27 -8.02 -1.40 -37.30
C LYS A 27 -8.17 -1.28 -35.77
N ALA A 28 -7.07 -1.22 -35.02
CA ALA A 28 -7.09 -0.97 -33.58
C ALA A 28 -7.74 0.38 -33.23
N GLU A 29 -7.46 1.43 -34.00
CA GLU A 29 -8.12 2.73 -33.83
C GLU A 29 -9.63 2.68 -34.09
N THR A 30 -10.05 1.91 -35.09
CA THR A 30 -11.47 1.71 -35.41
C THR A 30 -12.18 0.94 -34.29
N LEU A 31 -11.52 -0.08 -33.74
CA LEU A 31 -12.02 -0.85 -32.60
C LEU A 31 -12.12 0.03 -31.35
N LYS A 32 -11.10 0.85 -31.06
CA LYS A 32 -11.15 1.84 -29.97
C LYS A 32 -12.34 2.78 -30.14
N ALA A 33 -12.55 3.35 -31.33
CA ALA A 33 -13.69 4.23 -31.57
C ALA A 33 -15.04 3.52 -31.34
N SER A 34 -15.15 2.26 -31.76
CA SER A 34 -16.33 1.43 -31.52
C SER A 34 -16.51 1.11 -30.03
N GLY A 35 -15.42 0.83 -29.32
CA GLY A 35 -15.41 0.61 -27.86
C GLY A 35 -15.83 1.86 -27.10
N ASN A 36 -15.41 3.06 -27.53
CA ASN A 36 -15.82 4.33 -26.94
C ASN A 36 -17.32 4.57 -27.11
N ALA A 37 -17.87 4.22 -28.28
CA ALA A 37 -19.31 4.28 -28.53
C ALA A 37 -20.08 3.29 -27.64
N ALA A 38 -19.58 2.06 -27.48
CA ALA A 38 -20.16 1.07 -26.57
C ALA A 38 -20.11 1.53 -25.10
N LEU A 39 -18.98 2.09 -24.63
CA LEU A 39 -18.85 2.69 -23.30
C LEU A 39 -19.90 3.78 -23.07
N SER A 40 -20.08 4.65 -24.06
CA SER A 40 -21.04 5.76 -23.99
C SER A 40 -22.49 5.26 -23.98
N ALA A 41 -22.75 4.13 -24.66
CA ALA A 41 -24.02 3.41 -24.61
C ALA A 41 -24.20 2.57 -23.32
N LYS A 42 -23.21 2.59 -22.40
CA LYS A 42 -23.16 1.77 -21.18
C LYS A 42 -23.14 0.25 -21.44
N ASP A 43 -22.79 -0.16 -22.65
CA ASP A 43 -22.55 -1.55 -23.00
C ASP A 43 -21.10 -1.90 -22.66
N TYR A 44 -20.85 -2.09 -21.37
CA TYR A 44 -19.50 -2.26 -20.83
C TYR A 44 -18.86 -3.59 -21.26
N VAL A 45 -19.66 -4.65 -21.43
CA VAL A 45 -19.20 -5.96 -21.90
C VAL A 45 -18.70 -5.87 -23.34
N LYS A 46 -19.47 -5.23 -24.23
CA LYS A 46 -19.03 -5.02 -25.60
C LYS A 46 -17.83 -4.09 -25.69
N ALA A 47 -17.79 -3.04 -24.86
CA ALA A 47 -16.66 -2.13 -24.81
C ALA A 47 -15.36 -2.86 -24.41
N GLU A 48 -15.41 -3.70 -23.37
CA GLU A 48 -14.31 -4.55 -22.94
C GLU A 48 -13.77 -5.41 -24.10
N GLN A 49 -14.65 -6.13 -24.79
CA GLN A 49 -14.27 -6.98 -25.93
C GLN A 49 -13.56 -6.17 -27.04
N LEU A 50 -14.12 -5.02 -27.42
CA LEU A 50 -13.56 -4.17 -28.47
C LEU A 50 -12.18 -3.60 -28.10
N TYR A 51 -11.94 -3.26 -26.83
CA TYR A 51 -10.62 -2.81 -26.40
C TYR A 51 -9.60 -3.94 -26.33
N LEU A 52 -10.01 -5.14 -25.90
CA LEU A 52 -9.14 -6.32 -25.92
C LEU A 52 -8.69 -6.64 -27.35
N GLU A 53 -9.62 -6.64 -28.31
CA GLU A 53 -9.29 -6.83 -29.73
C GLU A 53 -8.35 -5.72 -30.25
N ALA A 54 -8.52 -4.46 -29.82
CA ALA A 54 -7.62 -3.37 -30.19
C ALA A 54 -6.20 -3.58 -29.65
N ILE A 55 -6.07 -4.06 -28.41
CA ILE A 55 -4.80 -4.36 -27.76
C ILE A 55 -4.11 -5.56 -28.43
N GLU A 56 -4.86 -6.60 -28.83
CA GLU A 56 -4.29 -7.74 -29.56
C GLU A 56 -3.68 -7.34 -30.91
N LEU A 57 -4.31 -6.38 -31.60
CA LEU A 57 -3.80 -5.87 -32.88
C LEU A 57 -2.60 -4.94 -32.70
N SER A 58 -2.56 -4.18 -31.61
CA SER A 58 -1.57 -3.13 -31.38
C SER A 58 -1.10 -3.10 -29.92
N PRO A 59 -0.42 -4.17 -29.44
CA PRO A 59 -0.09 -4.32 -28.01
C PRO A 59 0.94 -3.32 -27.51
N ALA A 60 1.84 -2.87 -28.40
CA ALA A 60 2.88 -1.88 -28.11
C ALA A 60 2.87 -0.72 -29.13
N GLY A 61 1.72 -0.47 -29.77
CA GLY A 61 1.57 0.65 -30.68
C GLY A 61 1.46 2.00 -29.96
N PRO A 62 1.48 3.11 -30.72
CA PRO A 62 1.53 4.46 -30.16
C PRO A 62 0.34 4.76 -29.22
N ASN A 63 -0.82 4.16 -29.48
CA ASN A 63 -2.06 4.38 -28.71
C ASN A 63 -2.42 3.24 -27.76
N SER A 64 -1.54 2.22 -27.59
CA SER A 64 -1.81 1.06 -26.72
C SER A 64 -2.20 1.46 -25.29
N HIS A 65 -1.51 2.46 -24.74
CA HIS A 65 -1.80 3.01 -23.41
C HIS A 65 -3.22 3.59 -23.29
N ILE A 66 -3.78 4.13 -24.39
CA ILE A 66 -5.16 4.64 -24.43
C ILE A 66 -6.15 3.48 -24.39
N TYR A 67 -5.89 2.41 -25.14
CA TYR A 67 -6.77 1.23 -25.15
C TYR A 67 -6.81 0.57 -23.78
N LEU A 68 -5.65 0.38 -23.13
CA LEU A 68 -5.56 -0.14 -21.77
C LEU A 68 -6.31 0.75 -20.77
N SER A 69 -6.17 2.07 -20.87
CA SER A 69 -6.89 3.03 -20.04
C SER A 69 -8.41 2.94 -20.19
N ASN A 70 -8.90 2.72 -21.42
CA ASN A 70 -10.34 2.61 -21.68
C ASN A 70 -10.89 1.23 -21.31
N LEU A 71 -10.10 0.17 -21.48
CA LEU A 71 -10.40 -1.17 -20.98
C LEU A 71 -10.57 -1.15 -19.46
N ALA A 72 -9.61 -0.55 -18.74
CA ALA A 72 -9.71 -0.37 -17.29
C ALA A 72 -10.98 0.39 -16.90
N ALA A 73 -11.36 1.43 -17.64
CA ALA A 73 -12.60 2.16 -17.38
C ALA A 73 -13.86 1.28 -17.59
N ALA A 74 -13.91 0.47 -18.65
CA ALA A 74 -15.01 -0.45 -18.89
C ALA A 74 -15.12 -1.52 -17.79
N GLN A 75 -13.99 -2.10 -17.38
CA GLN A 75 -13.93 -3.12 -16.34
C GLN A 75 -14.27 -2.59 -14.95
N MET A 76 -13.96 -1.34 -14.65
CA MET A 76 -14.42 -0.67 -13.42
C MET A 76 -15.96 -0.66 -13.31
N TYR A 77 -16.68 -0.46 -14.43
CA TYR A 77 -18.14 -0.54 -14.45
C TYR A 77 -18.68 -1.97 -14.40
N LEU A 78 -17.87 -2.96 -14.78
CA LEU A 78 -18.19 -4.38 -14.64
C LEU A 78 -17.79 -4.96 -13.28
N GLU A 79 -17.26 -4.12 -12.38
CA GLU A 79 -16.80 -4.50 -11.05
C GLU A 79 -15.67 -5.56 -11.05
N LYS A 80 -14.90 -5.62 -12.15
CA LYS A 80 -13.74 -6.52 -12.29
C LYS A 80 -12.47 -5.86 -11.76
N TYR A 81 -12.45 -5.56 -10.46
CA TYR A 81 -11.41 -4.71 -9.88
C TYR A 81 -10.01 -5.33 -9.90
N ASP A 82 -9.90 -6.64 -9.72
CA ASP A 82 -8.62 -7.36 -9.83
C ASP A 82 -8.01 -7.24 -11.24
N ASP A 83 -8.83 -7.45 -12.28
CA ASP A 83 -8.38 -7.29 -13.68
C ASP A 83 -7.91 -5.85 -13.96
N VAL A 84 -8.57 -4.86 -13.37
CA VAL A 84 -8.19 -3.44 -13.50
C VAL A 84 -6.81 -3.17 -12.88
N ILE A 85 -6.49 -3.80 -11.74
CA ILE A 85 -5.18 -3.67 -11.10
C ILE A 85 -4.09 -4.15 -12.06
N ASP A 86 -4.22 -5.35 -12.62
CA ASP A 86 -3.25 -5.92 -13.58
C ASP A 86 -3.04 -5.01 -14.80
N ILE A 87 -4.12 -4.44 -15.34
CA ILE A 87 -4.06 -3.52 -16.48
C ILE A 87 -3.36 -2.21 -16.10
N CYS A 88 -3.66 -1.67 -14.92
CA CYS A 88 -3.05 -0.43 -14.45
C CYS A 88 -1.55 -0.61 -14.20
N GLU A 89 -1.12 -1.74 -13.62
CA GLU A 89 0.30 -2.05 -13.44
C GLU A 89 1.05 -2.14 -14.78
N LYS A 90 0.47 -2.82 -15.78
CA LYS A 90 1.01 -2.85 -17.14
C LYS A 90 1.09 -1.45 -17.75
N SER A 91 0.08 -0.61 -17.53
CA SER A 91 0.04 0.76 -18.04
C SER A 91 1.07 1.67 -17.37
N ILE A 92 1.30 1.49 -16.06
CA ILE A 92 2.33 2.20 -15.29
C ILE A 92 3.72 1.83 -15.82
N ALA A 93 3.96 0.55 -16.14
CA ALA A 93 5.22 0.11 -16.75
C ALA A 93 5.48 0.77 -18.13
N LEU A 94 4.43 1.25 -18.80
CA LEU A 94 4.51 2.05 -20.03
C LEU A 94 4.58 3.57 -19.78
N ASN A 95 4.87 3.99 -18.55
CA ASN A 95 4.92 5.39 -18.11
C ASN A 95 3.59 6.16 -18.28
N TYR A 96 2.45 5.47 -18.23
CA TYR A 96 1.14 6.13 -18.32
C TYR A 96 0.66 6.60 -16.95
N VAL A 97 0.98 7.85 -16.60
CA VAL A 97 0.71 8.43 -15.27
C VAL A 97 -0.77 8.38 -14.86
N LYS A 98 -1.71 8.48 -15.81
CA LYS A 98 -3.16 8.41 -15.51
C LYS A 98 -3.63 7.01 -15.08
N ALA A 99 -2.79 5.98 -15.15
CA ALA A 99 -3.11 4.66 -14.61
C ALA A 99 -3.13 4.65 -13.07
N TYR A 100 -2.35 5.50 -12.41
CA TYR A 100 -2.31 5.56 -10.93
C TYR A 100 -3.67 5.92 -10.32
N SER A 101 -4.41 6.86 -10.93
CA SER A 101 -5.72 7.25 -10.41
C SER A 101 -6.76 6.13 -10.55
N ARG A 102 -6.65 5.29 -11.58
CA ARG A 102 -7.52 4.12 -11.76
C ARG A 102 -7.14 2.97 -10.83
N LEU A 103 -5.83 2.74 -10.64
CA LEU A 103 -5.32 1.77 -9.68
C LEU A 103 -5.82 2.07 -8.27
N GLY A 104 -5.66 3.32 -7.81
CA GLY A 104 -6.17 3.74 -6.51
C GLY A 104 -7.70 3.58 -6.40
N ALA A 105 -8.44 3.91 -7.46
CA ALA A 105 -9.89 3.72 -7.48
C ALA A 105 -10.30 2.25 -7.39
N ALA A 106 -9.58 1.33 -8.05
CA ALA A 106 -9.83 -0.11 -7.97
C ALA A 106 -9.61 -0.63 -6.54
N TYR A 107 -8.51 -0.24 -5.89
CA TYR A 107 -8.24 -0.60 -4.49
C TYR A 107 -9.29 -0.01 -3.52
N VAL A 108 -9.80 1.20 -3.76
CA VAL A 108 -10.92 1.75 -2.96
C VAL A 108 -12.16 0.86 -3.04
N GLN A 109 -12.44 0.29 -4.23
CA GLN A 109 -13.59 -0.60 -4.42
C GLN A 109 -13.40 -1.98 -3.78
N LEU A 110 -12.16 -2.45 -3.67
CA LEU A 110 -11.79 -3.65 -2.92
C LEU A 110 -11.68 -3.42 -1.41
N GLU A 111 -11.92 -2.19 -0.94
CA GLU A 111 -11.74 -1.76 0.46
C GLU A 111 -10.29 -1.85 0.99
N ASP A 112 -9.31 -2.07 0.11
CA ASP A 112 -7.88 -2.04 0.42
C ASP A 112 -7.36 -0.60 0.43
N TYR A 113 -7.79 0.16 1.44
CA TYR A 113 -7.52 1.60 1.50
C TYR A 113 -6.03 1.95 1.63
N ASP A 114 -5.21 1.09 2.24
CA ASP A 114 -3.75 1.30 2.33
C ASP A 114 -3.10 1.31 0.94
N LEU A 115 -3.44 0.31 0.11
CA LEU A 115 -2.94 0.22 -1.28
C LEU A 115 -3.53 1.32 -2.16
N ALA A 116 -4.78 1.72 -1.92
CA ALA A 116 -5.37 2.86 -2.61
C ALA A 116 -4.59 4.17 -2.34
N ILE A 117 -4.27 4.43 -1.07
CA ILE A 117 -3.51 5.61 -0.66
C ILE A 117 -2.12 5.62 -1.28
N ASP A 118 -1.41 4.48 -1.26
CA ASP A 118 -0.10 4.35 -1.93
C ASP A 118 -0.19 4.66 -3.43
N ALA A 119 -1.14 4.04 -4.13
CA ALA A 119 -1.34 4.25 -5.57
C ALA A 119 -1.63 5.72 -5.91
N PHE A 120 -2.48 6.40 -5.13
CA PHE A 120 -2.75 7.82 -5.34
C PHE A 120 -1.54 8.72 -5.03
N ASN A 121 -0.78 8.43 -3.98
CA ASN A 121 0.44 9.18 -3.65
C ASN A 121 1.48 9.04 -4.76
N ARG A 122 1.75 7.83 -5.24
CA ARG A 122 2.64 7.59 -6.39
C ARG A 122 2.18 8.31 -7.65
N GLY A 123 0.86 8.37 -7.86
CA GLY A 123 0.27 9.18 -8.93
C GLY A 123 0.53 10.68 -8.79
N LEU A 124 0.49 11.21 -7.56
CA LEU A 124 0.78 12.63 -7.26
C LEU A 124 2.27 12.95 -7.27
N GLU A 125 3.13 11.99 -6.95
CA GLU A 125 4.57 12.13 -7.14
C GLU A 125 4.93 12.25 -8.63
N ALA A 126 4.24 11.47 -9.49
CA ALA A 126 4.42 11.52 -10.94
C ALA A 126 3.74 12.74 -11.59
N ASP A 127 2.55 13.13 -11.12
CA ASP A 127 1.82 14.32 -11.56
C ASP A 127 1.12 15.01 -10.37
N PRO A 128 1.77 16.02 -9.76
CA PRO A 128 1.20 16.75 -8.63
C PRO A 128 -0.09 17.51 -8.94
N SER A 129 -0.40 17.72 -10.23
CA SER A 129 -1.62 18.42 -10.69
C SER A 129 -2.79 17.46 -10.93
N ASN A 130 -2.61 16.16 -10.73
CA ASN A 130 -3.65 15.17 -11.00
C ASN A 130 -4.81 15.23 -9.99
N GLU A 131 -5.87 15.95 -10.35
CA GLU A 131 -7.06 16.16 -9.51
C GLU A 131 -7.80 14.86 -9.16
N MET A 132 -7.76 13.85 -10.04
CA MET A 132 -8.36 12.53 -9.74
C MET A 132 -7.61 11.84 -8.61
N CYS A 133 -6.27 11.91 -8.59
CA CYS A 133 -5.48 11.37 -7.49
C CYS A 133 -5.71 12.14 -6.18
N LYS A 134 -5.79 13.47 -6.21
CA LYS A 134 -6.08 14.27 -5.01
C LYS A 134 -7.43 13.93 -4.40
N THR A 135 -8.46 13.87 -5.25
CA THR A 135 -9.83 13.57 -4.83
C THR A 135 -9.92 12.12 -4.31
N GLY A 136 -9.33 11.17 -5.04
CA GLY A 136 -9.29 9.76 -4.64
C GLY A 136 -8.54 9.52 -3.34
N LEU A 137 -7.40 10.21 -3.13
CA LEU A 137 -6.62 10.12 -1.88
C LEU A 137 -7.44 10.57 -0.67
N ASN A 138 -8.18 11.68 -0.81
CA ASN A 138 -9.05 12.18 0.26
C ASN A 138 -10.20 11.20 0.54
N ASP A 139 -10.84 10.63 -0.50
CA ASP A 139 -11.90 9.63 -0.31
C ASP A 139 -11.36 8.35 0.36
N ALA A 140 -10.20 7.85 -0.08
CA ALA A 140 -9.57 6.66 0.50
C ALA A 140 -9.24 6.83 1.99
N ARG A 141 -8.61 7.96 2.38
CA ARG A 141 -8.35 8.29 3.79
C ARG A 141 -9.62 8.37 4.62
N ASN A 142 -10.63 9.07 4.11
CA ASN A 142 -11.91 9.21 4.79
C ASN A 142 -12.60 7.84 4.99
N ARG A 143 -12.48 6.92 4.03
CA ARG A 143 -13.03 5.56 4.15
C ARG A 143 -12.22 4.72 5.14
N GLN A 144 -10.89 4.82 5.11
CA GLN A 144 -9.99 4.17 6.04
C GLN A 144 -10.29 4.54 7.49
N ASP A 145 -10.40 5.84 7.78
CA ASP A 145 -10.73 6.34 9.13
C ASP A 145 -12.09 5.81 9.61
N ARG A 146 -13.10 5.80 8.72
CA ARG A 146 -14.42 5.25 9.04
C ARG A 146 -14.37 3.75 9.33
N LEU A 147 -13.58 2.99 8.58
CA LEU A 147 -13.38 1.56 8.82
C LEU A 147 -12.69 1.33 10.17
N GLN A 148 -11.65 2.10 10.47
CA GLN A 148 -10.91 1.98 11.74
C GLN A 148 -11.79 2.30 12.95
N VAL A 149 -12.61 3.36 12.87
CA VAL A 149 -13.60 3.68 13.92
C VAL A 149 -14.63 2.58 14.08
N ARG A 150 -15.11 1.99 12.98
CA ARG A 150 -16.09 0.88 13.01
C ARG A 150 -15.49 -0.34 13.70
N LEU A 151 -14.29 -0.74 13.30
CA LEU A 151 -13.55 -1.86 13.90
C LEU A 151 -13.31 -1.62 15.39
N THR A 152 -12.83 -0.44 15.77
CA THR A 152 -12.58 -0.08 17.17
C THR A 152 -13.85 -0.19 18.04
N LYS A 153 -14.99 0.30 17.54
CA LYS A 153 -16.29 0.17 18.23
C LYS A 153 -16.76 -1.28 18.34
N GLN A 154 -16.50 -2.09 17.31
CA GLN A 154 -16.84 -3.52 17.33
C GLN A 154 -16.02 -4.26 18.37
N PHE A 155 -14.70 -4.07 18.40
CA PHE A 155 -13.83 -4.67 19.42
C PHE A 155 -14.19 -4.22 20.84
N ALA A 156 -14.55 -2.95 21.05
CA ALA A 156 -14.99 -2.45 22.36
C ALA A 156 -16.29 -3.11 22.86
N ARG A 157 -17.20 -3.52 21.96
CA ARG A 157 -18.42 -4.25 22.30
C ARG A 157 -18.19 -5.75 22.54
N SER A 158 -17.13 -6.31 21.96
CA SER A 158 -16.76 -7.72 22.09
C SER A 158 -15.85 -7.99 23.29
N ALA A 159 -15.32 -6.96 23.95
CA ALA A 159 -14.57 -7.10 25.19
C ALA A 159 -15.48 -7.71 26.27
N PRO A 160 -15.06 -8.80 26.95
CA PRO A 160 -15.89 -9.42 27.98
C PRO A 160 -16.18 -8.39 29.07
N THR A 161 -17.46 -8.14 29.32
CA THR A 161 -17.91 -7.38 30.48
C THR A 161 -17.30 -8.06 31.71
N ALA A 162 -16.39 -7.36 32.39
CA ALA A 162 -15.89 -7.80 33.69
C ALA A 162 -17.09 -8.15 34.59
N PRO A 163 -17.03 -9.23 35.38
CA PRO A 163 -18.14 -9.60 36.24
C PRO A 163 -18.47 -8.42 37.13
N SER A 164 -19.75 -8.02 37.15
CA SER A 164 -20.28 -7.00 38.02
C SER A 164 -20.16 -7.46 39.48
N GLY A 165 -18.98 -7.26 40.08
CA GLY A 165 -18.76 -7.22 41.51
C GLY A 165 -18.78 -5.76 41.94
N GLY A 166 -19.81 -5.35 42.66
CA GLY A 166 -20.05 -3.94 43.01
C GLY A 166 -18.94 -3.29 43.83
N GLY A 167 -18.81 -1.97 43.65
CA GLY A 167 -18.15 -1.08 44.60
C GLY A 167 -16.96 -0.30 44.03
N GLY A 168 -17.20 0.99 43.75
CA GLY A 168 -16.15 2.03 43.65
C GLY A 168 -15.78 2.45 42.23
N MET A 169 -16.05 3.72 41.90
CA MET A 169 -15.39 4.39 40.77
C MET A 169 -13.86 4.25 40.92
N PRO A 170 -13.09 4.00 39.85
CA PRO A 170 -11.65 4.20 39.86
C PRO A 170 -11.36 5.70 40.04
N ASP A 171 -10.56 6.02 41.05
CA ASP A 171 -10.18 7.38 41.42
C ASP A 171 -9.38 8.06 40.29
N LEU A 172 -9.94 9.13 39.71
CA LEU A 172 -9.31 9.95 38.68
C LEU A 172 -8.08 10.72 39.19
N SER A 173 -7.82 10.74 40.51
CA SER A 173 -6.56 11.24 41.06
C SER A 173 -5.34 10.38 40.71
N ALA A 174 -5.52 9.10 40.36
CA ALA A 174 -4.41 8.26 39.88
C ALA A 174 -3.96 8.61 38.44
N LEU A 175 -4.87 9.15 37.61
CA LEU A 175 -4.55 9.56 36.23
C LEU A 175 -3.80 10.90 36.19
N ALA A 176 -4.06 11.79 37.15
CA ALA A 176 -3.36 13.06 37.29
C ALA A 176 -1.88 12.88 37.72
N GLY A 177 -1.54 11.81 38.43
CA GLY A 177 -0.16 11.48 38.79
C GLY A 177 0.66 10.87 37.65
N MET A 178 -0.01 10.33 36.61
CA MET A 178 0.63 9.70 35.46
C MET A 178 0.96 10.71 34.34
N MET A 179 0.30 11.87 34.33
CA MET A 179 0.46 12.91 33.31
C MET A 179 1.04 14.20 33.91
N GLY A 180 2.34 14.19 34.20
CA GLY A 180 3.15 15.41 34.29
C GLY A 180 3.06 16.19 35.60
N GLY A 181 3.73 15.68 36.64
CA GLY A 181 4.09 16.45 37.84
C GLY A 181 5.61 16.49 38.00
N ALA A 182 6.17 17.69 37.98
CA ALA A 182 7.60 17.99 37.95
C ALA A 182 8.40 17.37 39.11
N GLY A 183 9.57 16.82 38.75
CA GLY A 183 10.75 16.78 39.62
C GLY A 183 10.79 15.69 40.69
N GLY A 184 11.73 14.76 40.56
CA GLY A 184 12.20 13.98 41.71
C GLY A 184 12.40 12.50 41.38
N ALA A 185 13.63 12.05 41.53
CA ALA A 185 14.05 10.67 41.39
C ALA A 185 13.15 9.71 42.19
N GLY A 186 12.36 8.88 41.49
CA GLY A 186 11.51 7.84 42.07
C GLY A 186 11.43 6.58 41.21
N GLY A 187 12.36 6.43 40.27
CA GLY A 187 12.45 5.27 39.40
C GLY A 187 12.72 3.99 40.19
N LEU A 188 11.94 2.96 39.91
CA LEU A 188 12.05 1.57 40.37
C LEU A 188 11.34 1.19 41.69
N ALA A 189 11.29 2.03 42.73
CA ALA A 189 10.62 1.67 44.00
C ALA A 189 9.07 1.68 43.91
N GLY A 190 8.49 2.59 43.11
CA GLY A 190 7.05 2.65 42.85
C GLY A 190 6.56 1.59 41.86
N LEU A 191 7.46 1.07 41.01
CA LEU A 191 7.15 0.07 39.99
C LEU A 191 6.85 -1.31 40.62
N MET A 192 7.58 -1.66 41.69
CA MET A 192 7.49 -2.96 42.37
C MET A 192 6.34 -3.05 43.40
N SER A 193 5.81 -1.89 43.80
CA SER A 193 4.63 -1.78 44.66
C SER A 193 3.32 -1.92 43.85
N ASN A 194 3.40 -2.03 42.52
CA ASN A 194 2.25 -2.14 41.63
C ASN A 194 1.63 -3.55 41.74
N PRO A 195 0.36 -3.69 42.18
CA PRO A 195 -0.28 -5.01 42.36
C PRO A 195 -0.36 -5.82 41.07
N ALA A 196 -0.51 -5.15 39.92
CA ALA A 196 -0.51 -5.79 38.60
C ALA A 196 0.86 -6.39 38.24
N MET A 197 1.95 -5.74 38.66
CA MET A 197 3.31 -6.27 38.45
C MET A 197 3.63 -7.40 39.44
N GLN A 198 3.10 -7.35 40.66
CA GLN A 198 3.22 -8.46 41.61
C GLN A 198 2.48 -9.71 41.14
N GLN A 199 1.30 -9.56 40.54
CA GLN A 199 0.58 -10.66 39.89
C GLN A 199 1.34 -11.19 38.67
N MET A 200 1.88 -10.31 37.83
CA MET A 200 2.71 -10.70 36.69
C MET A 200 3.97 -11.47 37.12
N ALA A 201 4.66 -11.00 38.17
CA ALA A 201 5.83 -11.66 38.74
C ALA A 201 5.48 -13.01 39.39
N ALA A 202 4.34 -13.12 40.07
CA ALA A 202 3.84 -14.37 40.63
C ALA A 202 3.51 -15.39 39.53
N GLN A 203 2.92 -14.94 38.42
CA GLN A 203 2.61 -15.77 37.25
C GLN A 203 3.87 -16.18 36.48
N MET A 204 4.89 -15.31 36.47
CA MET A 204 6.21 -15.61 35.93
C MET A 204 6.92 -16.72 36.72
N MET A 205 6.85 -16.67 38.06
CA MET A 205 7.41 -17.69 38.96
C MET A 205 6.70 -19.04 38.87
N GLN A 206 5.41 -19.04 38.54
CA GLN A 206 4.64 -20.28 38.36
C GLN A 206 4.86 -20.94 36.99
N ASN A 207 5.55 -20.29 36.05
CA ASN A 207 5.74 -20.80 34.70
C ASN A 207 7.06 -21.60 34.58
N PRO A 208 7.01 -22.95 34.47
CA PRO A 208 8.20 -23.81 34.56
C PRO A 208 9.21 -23.58 33.42
N GLN A 209 8.73 -23.21 32.24
CA GLN A 209 9.59 -22.89 31.09
C GLN A 209 10.39 -21.60 31.29
N MET A 210 9.82 -20.63 32.00
CA MET A 210 10.51 -19.36 32.27
C MET A 210 11.53 -19.49 33.40
N MET A 211 11.25 -20.35 34.38
CA MET A 211 12.22 -20.73 35.41
C MET A 211 13.42 -21.46 34.80
N ALA A 212 13.20 -22.35 33.82
CA ALA A 212 14.28 -22.99 33.07
C ALA A 212 15.11 -21.98 32.24
N MET A 213 14.47 -20.95 31.68
CA MET A 213 15.16 -19.87 30.96
C MET A 213 16.00 -18.99 31.90
N ALA A 214 15.43 -18.58 33.05
CA ALA A 214 16.14 -17.83 34.08
C ALA A 214 17.31 -18.63 34.66
N GLN A 215 17.14 -19.95 34.83
CA GLN A 215 18.19 -20.86 35.28
C GLN A 215 19.30 -21.02 34.24
N ASN A 216 18.98 -21.03 32.94
CA ASN A 216 19.98 -21.01 31.87
C ASN A 216 20.71 -19.67 31.77
N MET A 217 20.04 -18.57 32.09
CA MET A 217 20.63 -17.22 32.10
C MET A 217 21.54 -17.00 33.32
N MET A 218 21.18 -17.56 34.48
CA MET A 218 22.00 -17.52 35.70
C MET A 218 23.27 -18.38 35.60
N LYS A 219 23.25 -19.38 34.72
CA LYS A 219 24.41 -20.20 34.38
C LYS A 219 25.38 -19.52 33.41
N ASP A 220 25.01 -18.39 32.81
CA ASP A 220 25.81 -17.67 31.82
C ASP A 220 26.10 -16.22 32.24
N PRO A 221 27.19 -15.98 33.01
CA PRO A 221 27.52 -14.68 33.60
C PRO A 221 27.71 -13.54 32.58
N ALA A 222 28.05 -13.87 31.33
CA ALA A 222 28.27 -12.90 30.26
C ALA A 222 26.96 -12.28 29.75
N ALA A 223 25.85 -13.04 29.79
CA ALA A 223 24.53 -12.55 29.40
C ALA A 223 23.97 -11.54 30.41
N MET A 224 24.20 -11.77 31.70
CA MET A 224 23.79 -10.86 32.78
C MET A 224 24.53 -9.52 32.73
N SER A 225 25.85 -9.53 32.45
CA SER A 225 26.64 -8.30 32.32
C SER A 225 26.18 -7.41 31.16
N ARG A 226 25.73 -8.00 30.04
CA ARG A 226 25.20 -7.24 28.89
C ARG A 226 23.85 -6.61 29.20
N MET A 227 22.98 -7.33 29.90
CA MET A 227 21.67 -6.81 30.29
C MET A 227 21.77 -5.71 31.35
N MET A 228 22.68 -5.87 32.32
CA MET A 228 22.92 -4.82 33.32
C MET A 228 23.56 -3.56 32.70
N GLY A 229 24.37 -3.70 31.64
CA GLY A 229 24.88 -2.58 30.84
C GLY A 229 23.80 -1.88 30.01
N ALA A 230 22.79 -2.62 29.52
CA ALA A 230 21.65 -2.05 28.79
C ALA A 230 20.62 -1.38 29.72
N MET A 231 20.57 -1.79 30.99
CA MET A 231 19.53 -1.36 31.94
C MET A 231 20.05 -0.38 33.01
N GLY A 232 21.37 -0.25 33.17
CA GLY A 232 22.05 0.64 34.12
C GLY A 232 22.70 1.89 33.51
N GLY A 233 22.12 2.46 32.44
CA GLY A 233 22.66 3.61 31.71
C GLY A 233 21.98 4.94 32.03
N GLY A 234 21.99 5.36 33.29
CA GLY A 234 21.60 6.71 33.71
C GLY A 234 22.83 7.56 34.02
N GLY A 235 23.04 8.64 33.25
CA GLY A 235 23.92 9.76 33.63
C GLY A 235 25.17 9.93 32.75
N GLY A 236 25.07 10.78 31.73
CA GLY A 236 26.23 11.20 30.94
C GLY A 236 25.86 12.23 29.88
N SER A 237 26.11 13.49 30.18
CA SER A 237 26.08 14.65 29.27
C SER A 237 26.73 14.37 27.92
N GLY A 238 26.02 14.61 26.82
CA GLY A 238 26.58 14.60 25.46
C GLY A 238 25.56 15.18 24.48
N GLY A 239 25.88 16.35 23.91
CA GLY A 239 24.96 17.22 23.20
C GLY A 239 24.27 16.61 21.98
N ALA A 240 23.15 17.24 21.62
CA ALA A 240 22.49 17.04 20.34
C ALA A 240 23.50 17.18 19.18
N PRO A 241 23.38 16.37 18.11
CA PRO A 241 24.15 16.62 16.90
C PRO A 241 23.69 17.95 16.30
N ASP A 242 24.61 18.91 16.32
CA ASP A 242 24.45 20.22 15.71
C ASP A 242 24.37 20.06 14.17
N LEU A 243 23.19 20.30 13.61
CA LEU A 243 22.95 20.25 12.15
C LEU A 243 23.54 21.46 11.41
N SER A 244 24.25 22.34 12.11
CA SER A 244 24.83 23.57 11.55
C SER A 244 26.09 23.34 10.69
N SER A 245 26.60 22.11 10.57
CA SER A 245 27.78 21.80 9.74
C SER A 245 27.47 21.12 8.40
N LEU A 246 26.20 20.95 8.02
CA LEU A 246 25.79 20.37 6.73
C LEU A 246 25.42 21.40 5.65
N LEU A 247 25.59 22.69 5.94
CA LEU A 247 25.46 23.76 4.96
C LEU A 247 26.82 24.43 4.77
N THR A 248 27.66 23.84 3.93
CA THR A 248 28.82 24.56 3.41
C THR A 248 28.32 25.66 2.44
N PRO A 249 28.91 26.86 2.46
CA PRO A 249 28.50 27.98 1.59
C PRO A 249 28.57 27.70 0.09
N GLU A 250 29.25 26.63 -0.33
CA GLU A 250 29.42 26.26 -1.74
C GLU A 250 28.22 25.52 -2.35
N ALA A 251 27.28 24.98 -1.54
CA ALA A 251 26.08 24.32 -2.06
C ALA A 251 24.94 25.30 -2.44
N LEU A 252 25.09 26.59 -2.09
CA LEU A 252 24.12 27.65 -2.42
C LEU A 252 24.52 28.49 -3.65
N GLU A 253 25.70 28.27 -4.25
CA GLU A 253 26.14 29.03 -5.43
C GLU A 253 25.86 28.32 -6.78
N SER A 254 25.56 27.02 -6.80
CA SER A 254 25.18 26.34 -8.07
C SER A 254 23.76 26.65 -8.54
N PHE A 255 22.94 27.32 -7.72
CA PHE A 255 21.61 27.83 -8.10
C PHE A 255 21.61 29.28 -8.59
N ARG A 256 22.77 29.95 -8.62
CA ARG A 256 22.87 31.37 -9.03
C ARG A 256 23.48 31.59 -10.42
N ASN A 257 24.11 30.59 -11.03
CA ASN A 257 24.73 30.71 -12.35
C ASN A 257 24.44 29.49 -13.23
N SER A 258 23.34 29.54 -13.99
CA SER A 258 23.34 29.16 -15.41
C SER A 258 22.14 29.80 -16.13
N PRO A 259 22.38 30.55 -17.22
CA PRO A 259 21.38 31.33 -17.96
C PRO A 259 20.49 30.44 -18.85
N GLN A 260 19.40 31.05 -19.32
CA GLN A 260 18.32 30.48 -20.15
C GLN A 260 18.77 29.63 -21.34
#